data_AF-A0A7T3W023-F1
#
_entry.id   AF-A0A7T3W023-F1
#
_cell.length_a   1.000
_cell.length_b   1.000
_cell.length_c   1.000
_cell.angle_alpha   90.00
_cell.angle_beta   90.00
_cell.angle_gamma   90.00
#
_symmetry.space_group_name_H-M   'P 1'
#
loop_
_entity.id
_entity.type
_entity.pdbx_description
1 polymer ?
#
loop_
_entity_poly.entity_id
_entity_poly.type
_entity_poly.pdbx_seq_one_letter_code
_entity_poly.pdbx_strand_id
1 'polypeptide(L)' 'MEIMAMPSKEVLLFIRKIHPWLIGDEDIEGKKRFVFREDTPNEILDLYEEIKPKLSFVYQG' A
#
# COMPACT_ATOMS: atom_id res chain seq x y z
N MET A 1 -22.82 -2.24 15.91
CA MET A 1 -21.99 -1.02 16.02
C MET A 1 -20.92 -1.16 14.97
N GLU A 2 -21.01 -0.44 13.85
CA GLU A 2 -19.92 -0.40 12.88
C GLU A 2 -18.75 0.32 13.57
N ILE A 3 -17.71 -0.43 13.91
CA ILE A 3 -16.45 0.16 14.32
C ILE A 3 -15.91 0.80 13.05
N MET A 4 -16.10 2.11 12.89
CA MET A 4 -15.27 2.89 11.96
C MET A 4 -13.86 2.87 12.55
N ALA A 5 -13.14 1.77 12.33
CA ALA A 5 -11.74 1.66 12.66
C ALA A 5 -11.05 2.74 11.82
N MET A 6 -10.62 3.82 12.49
CA MET A 6 -9.86 4.85 11.78
C MET A 6 -8.64 4.17 11.18
N PRO A 7 -8.37 4.37 9.87
CA PRO A 7 -7.20 3.78 9.24
C PRO A 7 -5.94 4.22 9.98
N SER A 8 -4.98 3.31 10.11
CA SER A 8 -3.69 3.64 10.73
C SER A 8 -3.00 4.75 9.95
N LYS A 9 -2.02 5.40 10.60
CA LYS A 9 -1.21 6.44 9.95
C LYS A 9 -0.54 5.90 8.67
N GLU A 10 -0.11 4.65 8.69
CA GLU A 10 0.53 3.95 7.58
C GLU A 10 -0.46 3.70 6.44
N VAL A 11 -1.70 3.28 6.73
CA VAL A 11 -2.76 3.14 5.72
C VAL A 11 -3.08 4.49 5.09
N LEU A 12 -3.17 5.56 5.89
CA LEU A 12 -3.37 6.92 5.37
C LEU A 12 -2.20 7.39 4.50
N LEU A 13 -0.95 7.09 4.89
CA LEU A 13 0.23 7.39 4.09
C LEU A 13 0.22 6.62 2.77
N PHE A 14 -0.13 5.34 2.80
CA PHE A 14 -0.25 4.52 1.61
C PHE A 14 -1.27 5.11 0.64
N ILE A 15 -2.51 5.34 1.10
CA ILE A 15 -3.61 5.87 0.26
C ILE A 15 -3.24 7.24 -0.31
N ARG A 16 -2.62 8.13 0.47
CA ARG A 16 -2.37 9.52 0.05
C ARG A 16 -1.10 9.71 -0.77
N LYS A 17 -0.05 8.95 -0.46
CA LYS A 17 1.29 9.18 -1.04
C LYS A 17 1.74 8.09 -2.00
N ILE A 18 1.36 6.84 -1.77
CA ILE A 18 1.87 5.69 -2.53
C ILE A 18 0.87 5.25 -3.61
N HIS A 19 -0.41 5.11 -3.25
CA HIS A 19 -1.48 4.67 -4.14
C HIS A 19 -1.55 5.45 -5.48
N PRO A 20 -1.34 6.78 -5.54
CA PRO A 20 -1.35 7.52 -6.81
C PRO A 20 -0.27 7.09 -7.82
N TRP A 21 0.76 6.39 -7.35
CA TRP A 21 1.87 5.90 -8.18
C TRP A 21 1.69 4.44 -8.60
N LEU A 22 0.61 3.79 -8.17
CA LEU A 22 0.32 2.41 -8.56
C LEU A 22 -0.42 2.41 -9.90
N ILE A 23 0.02 1.55 -10.82
CA ILE A 23 -0.69 1.26 -12.08
C ILE A 23 -1.58 0.02 -11.98
N GLY A 24 -1.42 -0.76 -10.91
CA GLY A 24 -2.22 -1.92 -10.62
C GLY A 24 -1.60 -2.78 -9.53
N ASP A 25 -2.16 -3.96 -9.37
CA ASP A 25 -1.65 -5.01 -8.51
C ASP A 25 -1.75 -6.36 -9.21
N GLU A 26 -0.81 -7.24 -8.90
CA GLU A 26 -0.75 -8.61 -9.38
C GLU A 26 -0.87 -9.55 -8.19
N ASP A 27 -1.76 -10.53 -8.29
CA ASP A 27 -1.81 -11.63 -7.33
C ASP A 27 -0.79 -12.70 -7.73
N ILE A 28 0.33 -12.73 -7.03
CA ILE A 28 1.39 -13.72 -7.23
C ILE A 28 1.40 -14.64 -6.00
N GLU A 29 1.01 -15.89 -6.20
CA GLU A 29 1.01 -16.93 -5.15
C GLU A 29 0.22 -16.53 -3.89
N GLY A 30 -0.91 -15.84 -4.07
CA GLY A 30 -1.74 -15.35 -2.96
C GLY A 30 -1.19 -14.12 -2.24
N LYS A 31 -0.17 -13.46 -2.79
CA LYS A 31 0.34 -12.17 -2.33
C LYS A 31 0.06 -11.10 -3.37
N LYS A 32 -0.59 -10.02 -2.94
CA LYS A 32 -0.70 -8.80 -3.75
C LYS A 32 0.68 -8.17 -3.91
N ARG A 33 1.14 -8.06 -5.15
CA ARG A 33 2.31 -7.28 -5.55
C ARG A 33 1.82 -6.02 -6.23
N PHE A 34 2.09 -4.86 -5.64
CA PHE A 34 1.76 -3.58 -6.27
C PHE A 34 2.73 -3.28 -7.41
N VAL A 35 2.19 -2.87 -8.55
CA VAL A 35 2.94 -2.45 -9.72
C VAL A 35 2.99 -0.93 -9.73
N PHE A 36 4.20 -0.38 -9.71
CA PHE A 36 4.45 1.06 -9.71
C PHE A 36 4.63 1.59 -11.14
N ARG A 37 4.31 2.86 -11.35
CA ARG A 37 4.66 3.56 -12.59
C ARG A 37 6.17 3.62 -12.77
N GLU A 38 6.65 3.62 -14.01
CA GLU A 38 8.09 3.73 -14.31
C GLU A 38 8.71 5.06 -13.85
N ASP A 39 7.90 6.13 -13.78
CA ASP A 39 8.30 7.47 -13.34
C ASP A 39 8.18 7.68 -11.82
N THR A 40 7.95 6.61 -11.05
CA THR A 40 7.79 6.71 -9.59
C THR A 40 9.10 7.18 -8.93
N PRO A 41 9.07 8.26 -8.13
CA PRO A 41 10.26 8.72 -7.40
C PRO A 41 10.76 7.67 -6.40
N ASN A 42 12.09 7.55 -6.26
CA ASN A 42 12.71 6.62 -5.30
C ASN A 42 12.22 6.83 -3.86
N GLU A 43 11.95 8.08 -3.46
CA GLU A 43 11.41 8.39 -2.12
C GLU A 43 10.05 7.72 -1.84
N ILE A 44 9.24 7.49 -2.87
CA ILE A 44 7.94 6.81 -2.74
C ILE A 44 8.15 5.30 -2.60
N LEU A 45 9.11 4.74 -3.34
CA LEU A 45 9.48 3.32 -3.24
C LEU A 45 10.06 3.01 -1.86
N ASP A 46 10.97 3.87 -1.37
CA ASP A 46 11.55 3.75 -0.03
C ASP A 46 10.49 3.86 1.06
N LEU A 47 9.57 4.83 0.93
CA LEU A 47 8.44 4.98 1.86
C LEU A 47 7.55 3.74 1.87
N TYR A 48 7.28 3.16 0.70
CA TYR A 48 6.49 1.93 0.61
C TYR A 48 7.17 0.79 1.35
N GLU A 49 8.45 0.51 1.11
CA GLU A 49 9.16 -0.58 1.81
C GLU A 49 9.24 -0.34 3.33
N GLU A 50 9.33 0.92 3.80
CA GLU A 50 9.29 1.25 5.23
C GLU A 50 7.93 0.91 5.88
N ILE A 51 6.82 1.25 5.21
CA ILE A 51 5.48 1.06 5.78
C ILE A 51 4.88 -0.30 5.47
N LYS A 52 5.32 -0.99 4.41
CA LYS A 52 4.83 -2.30 3.96
C LYS A 52 4.70 -3.35 5.08
N PRO A 53 5.65 -3.55 6.00
CA PRO A 53 5.46 -4.50 7.11
C PRO A 53 4.43 -4.04 8.14
N LYS A 54 4.12 -2.74 8.20
CA LYS A 54 3.15 -2.11 9.12
C LYS A 54 1.77 -1.92 8.49
N LEU A 55 1.69 -1.97 7.15
CA LEU A 55 0.47 -2.23 6.45
C LEU A 55 0.06 -3.64 6.85
N SER A 56 -0.69 -3.73 7.96
CA SER A 56 -1.46 -4.92 8.29
C SER A 56 -2.11 -5.31 6.98
N PHE A 57 -1.81 -6.49 6.42
CA PHE A 57 -2.36 -6.91 5.13
C PHE A 57 -3.88 -6.91 5.25
N VAL A 58 -4.51 -5.76 4.96
CA VAL A 58 -5.97 -5.56 4.90
C VAL A 58 -6.41 -6.13 3.56
N TYR A 59 -6.14 -7.42 3.37
CA TYR A 59 -6.73 -8.33 2.41
C TYR A 59 -6.41 -9.73 2.95
N GLN A 60 -7.02 -10.05 4.10
CA GLN A 60 -7.43 -11.43 4.31
C GLN A 60 -8.54 -11.66 3.27
N GLY A 61 -8.24 -12.49 2.27
CA GLY A 61 -9.24 -12.97 1.33
C GLY A 61 -10.38 -13.70 2.03
#